data_AF-A0A838Y8Y6-F1
#
_entry.id   AF-A0A838Y8Y6-F1
#
_cell.length_a   1.000
_cell.length_b   1.000
_cell.length_c   1.000
_cell.angle_alpha   90.00
_cell.angle_beta   90.00
_cell.angle_gamma   90.00
#
_symmetry.space_group_name_H-M   'P 1'
#
loop_
_entity.id
_entity.type
_entity.pdbx_description
1 polymer ?
#
loop_
_entity_poly.entity_id
_entity_poly.type
_entity_poly.pdbx_seq_one_letter_code
_entity_poly.pdbx_strand_id
1 'polypeptide(L)'
;MATGDQTDMFSRLKSLLPRGWFPDSTPLLDGLLWGYSQALAWLYSLYLFAQAQTRIKTATGGWLDIAAQDFFGNGLVRYSGQSDDSYRNRIVINIFRERATRYGMQKMLTDLTGRAPLIVEPARPADVGCLGVTAALGVAMVGSYVSPYQAFVTAYRPQSNGAANWPGINTNAFGMALSSGLLPSTKLSPTVSDADIIAAIEATRPAATAVWYRISN
;
A
#
# COMPACT_ATOMS: atom_id res chain seq x y z
N MET A 1 28.07 19.29 -17.50
CA MET A 1 27.45 18.46 -18.55
C MET A 1 26.82 17.27 -17.87
N ALA A 2 25.51 17.12 -17.95
CA ALA A 2 24.82 15.94 -17.47
C ALA A 2 24.89 14.85 -18.54
N THR A 3 25.02 13.60 -18.14
CA THR A 3 25.05 12.49 -19.12
C THR A 3 23.75 12.42 -19.90
N GLY A 4 23.87 12.40 -21.23
CA GLY A 4 22.77 12.34 -22.18
C GLY A 4 22.03 13.65 -22.41
N ASP A 5 22.55 14.79 -21.93
CA ASP A 5 22.10 16.10 -22.39
C ASP A 5 22.57 16.38 -23.82
N GLN A 6 22.05 17.45 -24.44
CA GLN A 6 22.37 17.80 -25.82
C GLN A 6 23.87 18.03 -26.04
N THR A 7 24.58 18.57 -25.05
CA THR A 7 26.02 18.88 -25.16
C THR A 7 26.85 17.59 -25.04
N ASP A 8 26.46 16.64 -24.19
CA ASP A 8 27.04 15.29 -24.13
C ASP A 8 26.88 14.58 -25.47
N MET A 9 25.66 14.53 -26.01
CA MET A 9 25.39 13.90 -27.30
C MET A 9 26.19 14.56 -28.43
N PHE A 10 26.30 15.88 -28.44
CA PHE A 10 27.11 16.61 -29.41
C PHE A 10 28.59 16.24 -29.31
N SER A 11 29.14 16.21 -28.09
CA SER A 11 30.55 15.85 -27.87
C SER A 11 30.84 14.42 -28.33
N ARG A 12 29.91 13.48 -28.09
CA ARG A 12 30.00 12.09 -28.56
C ARG A 12 29.96 12.00 -30.07
N LEU A 13 29.02 12.68 -30.73
CA LEU A 13 28.95 12.72 -32.19
C LEU A 13 30.23 13.29 -32.81
N LYS A 14 30.76 14.41 -32.27
CA LYS A 14 32.05 14.98 -32.69
C LYS A 14 33.20 13.97 -32.52
N SER A 15 33.20 13.22 -31.42
CA SER A 15 34.25 12.22 -31.14
C SER A 15 34.25 11.03 -32.11
N LEU A 16 33.10 10.75 -32.76
CA LEU A 16 32.96 9.69 -33.75
C LEU A 16 33.43 10.10 -35.15
N LEU A 17 33.65 11.39 -35.39
CA LEU A 17 34.14 11.85 -36.69
C LEU A 17 35.63 11.50 -36.88
N PRO A 18 36.04 11.07 -38.08
CA PRO A 18 37.44 10.81 -38.38
C PRO A 18 38.31 12.05 -38.16
N ARG A 19 39.47 11.86 -37.53
CA ARG A 19 40.46 12.93 -37.35
C ARG A 19 41.01 13.39 -38.70
N GLY A 20 41.07 14.71 -38.92
CA GLY A 20 41.66 15.32 -40.12
C GLY A 20 40.73 15.49 -41.32
N TRP A 21 39.48 15.01 -41.26
CA TRP A 21 38.50 15.21 -42.35
C TRP A 21 37.87 16.60 -42.35
N PHE A 22 37.84 17.24 -41.19
CA PHE A 22 37.23 18.54 -40.99
C PHE A 22 38.23 19.50 -40.33
N PRO A 23 38.20 20.79 -40.68
CA PRO A 23 39.03 21.81 -40.01
C PRO A 23 38.57 22.01 -38.56
N ASP A 24 39.38 22.73 -37.77
CA ASP A 24 39.10 22.96 -36.34
C ASP A 24 37.82 23.78 -36.10
N SER A 25 37.40 24.61 -37.08
CA SER A 25 36.17 25.41 -37.02
C SER A 25 35.19 24.98 -38.12
N THR A 26 34.06 24.40 -37.71
CA THR A 26 33.09 23.76 -38.62
C THR A 26 31.65 24.19 -38.33
N PRO A 27 31.27 25.47 -38.48
CA PRO A 27 29.99 26.00 -38.00
C PRO A 27 28.75 25.32 -38.61
N LEU A 28 28.79 24.96 -39.89
CA LEU A 28 27.67 24.26 -40.55
C LEU A 28 27.51 22.82 -40.06
N LEU A 29 28.63 22.10 -39.93
CA LEU A 29 28.64 20.74 -39.39
C LEU A 29 28.19 20.75 -37.93
N ASP A 30 28.68 21.70 -37.14
CA ASP A 30 28.35 21.83 -35.73
C ASP A 30 26.85 22.12 -35.55
N GLY A 31 26.28 23.01 -36.36
CA GLY A 31 24.84 23.28 -36.37
C GLY A 31 23.99 22.06 -36.74
N LEU A 32 24.41 21.28 -37.75
CA LEU A 32 23.74 20.05 -38.14
C LEU A 32 23.80 18.98 -37.03
N LEU A 33 25.00 18.74 -36.48
CA LEU A 33 25.21 17.80 -35.38
C LEU A 33 24.46 18.23 -34.12
N TRP A 34 24.35 19.53 -33.86
CA TRP A 34 23.58 20.07 -32.73
C TRP A 34 22.09 19.69 -32.83
N GLY A 35 21.51 19.77 -34.02
CA GLY A 35 20.14 19.31 -34.29
C GLY A 35 19.95 17.81 -34.03
N TYR A 36 20.85 16.97 -34.53
CA TYR A 36 20.83 15.53 -34.25
C TYR A 36 21.05 15.21 -32.77
N SER A 37 21.89 15.98 -32.09
CA SER A 37 22.16 15.83 -30.66
C SER A 37 20.91 16.07 -29.82
N GLN A 38 20.04 17.00 -30.23
CA GLN A 38 18.76 17.23 -29.54
C GLN A 38 17.84 16.03 -29.65
N ALA A 39 17.73 15.45 -30.85
CA ALA A 39 16.91 14.25 -31.06
C ALA A 39 17.43 13.06 -30.23
N LEU A 40 18.75 12.85 -30.19
CA LEU A 40 19.37 11.80 -29.38
C LEU A 40 19.20 12.04 -27.87
N ALA A 41 19.32 13.28 -27.40
CA ALA A 41 19.08 13.63 -26.00
C ALA A 41 17.62 13.36 -25.60
N TRP A 42 16.67 13.69 -26.48
CA TRP A 42 15.25 13.38 -26.26
C TRP A 42 15.00 11.86 -26.21
N LEU A 43 15.55 11.09 -27.16
CA LEU A 43 15.45 9.62 -27.14
C LEU A 43 16.06 9.01 -25.88
N TYR A 44 17.19 9.54 -25.42
CA TYR A 44 17.82 9.10 -24.18
C TYR A 44 16.95 9.41 -22.95
N SER A 45 16.29 10.58 -22.93
CA SER A 45 15.33 10.90 -21.87
C SER A 45 14.14 9.91 -21.86
N LEU A 46 13.66 9.48 -23.03
CA LEU A 46 12.61 8.48 -23.16
C LEU A 46 13.07 7.10 -22.66
N TYR A 47 14.31 6.72 -22.97
CA TYR A 47 14.92 5.49 -22.47
C TYR A 47 15.01 5.50 -20.93
N LEU A 48 15.50 6.59 -20.32
CA LEU A 48 15.58 6.71 -18.86
C LEU A 48 14.19 6.68 -18.23
N PHE A 49 13.21 7.35 -18.84
CA PHE A 49 11.82 7.27 -18.40
C PHE A 49 11.31 5.83 -18.41
N ALA A 50 11.48 5.10 -19.51
CA ALA A 50 11.05 3.71 -19.63
C ALA A 50 11.77 2.81 -18.61
N GLN A 51 13.07 3.00 -18.41
CA GLN A 51 13.86 2.28 -17.41
C GLN A 51 13.29 2.50 -16.01
N ALA A 52 12.94 3.74 -15.63
CA ALA A 52 12.35 4.06 -14.33
C ALA A 52 11.00 3.34 -14.11
N GLN A 53 10.23 3.08 -15.16
CA GLN A 53 8.95 2.37 -15.02
C GLN A 53 9.10 0.86 -14.77
N THR A 54 10.28 0.27 -15.01
CA THR A 54 10.52 -1.19 -14.85
C THR A 54 10.68 -1.66 -13.40
N ARG A 55 10.62 -0.74 -12.43
CA ARG A 55 10.80 -1.05 -11.00
C ARG A 55 9.74 -0.32 -10.19
N ILE A 56 9.06 -1.04 -9.29
CA ILE A 56 8.00 -0.48 -8.41
C ILE A 56 8.50 0.75 -7.63
N LYS A 57 9.78 0.77 -7.24
CA LYS A 57 10.39 1.88 -6.49
C LYS A 57 10.43 3.19 -7.25
N THR A 58 10.52 3.14 -8.58
CA THR A 58 10.72 4.30 -9.45
C THR A 58 9.57 4.53 -10.43
N ALA A 59 8.66 3.57 -10.56
CA ALA A 59 7.47 3.71 -11.39
C ALA A 59 6.53 4.81 -10.87
N THR A 60 5.86 5.47 -11.82
CA THR A 60 5.00 6.64 -11.60
C THR A 60 3.72 6.55 -12.43
N GLY A 61 2.65 7.20 -11.97
CA GLY A 61 1.39 7.28 -12.70
C GLY A 61 0.82 5.90 -13.04
N GLY A 62 0.29 5.75 -14.27
CA GLY A 62 -0.37 4.52 -14.72
C GLY A 62 0.55 3.29 -14.77
N TRP A 63 1.86 3.45 -14.91
CA TRP A 63 2.81 2.33 -14.88
C TRP A 63 2.87 1.67 -13.51
N LEU A 64 2.78 2.48 -12.44
CA LEU A 64 2.68 1.97 -11.08
C LEU A 64 1.35 1.24 -10.83
N ASP A 65 0.28 1.63 -11.53
CA ASP A 65 -1.02 0.94 -11.46
C ASP A 65 -0.98 -0.42 -12.13
N ILE A 66 -0.39 -0.51 -13.32
CA ILE A 66 -0.18 -1.78 -14.01
C ILE A 66 0.70 -2.70 -13.17
N ALA A 67 1.78 -2.17 -12.60
CA ALA A 67 2.64 -2.95 -11.71
C ALA A 67 1.87 -3.51 -10.49
N ALA A 68 0.92 -2.77 -9.93
CA ALA A 68 0.08 -3.27 -8.85
C ALA A 68 -0.91 -4.35 -9.33
N GLN A 69 -1.46 -4.19 -10.53
CA GLN A 69 -2.38 -5.16 -11.14
C GLN A 69 -1.71 -6.53 -11.36
N ASP A 70 -0.42 -6.57 -11.70
CA ASP A 70 0.30 -7.84 -11.86
C ASP A 70 0.34 -8.67 -10.58
N PHE A 71 0.44 -8.02 -9.41
CA PHE A 71 0.49 -8.72 -8.11
C PHE A 71 -0.89 -8.96 -7.50
N PHE A 72 -1.81 -8.01 -7.66
CA PHE A 72 -3.06 -8.00 -6.89
C PHE A 72 -4.32 -8.08 -7.77
N GLY A 73 -4.19 -8.02 -9.09
CA GLY A 73 -5.32 -7.83 -9.99
C GLY A 73 -6.15 -6.61 -9.57
N ASN A 74 -7.45 -6.83 -9.38
CA ASN A 74 -8.37 -5.81 -8.89
C ASN A 74 -8.42 -5.70 -7.35
N GLY A 75 -7.59 -6.45 -6.62
CA GLY A 75 -7.59 -6.50 -5.15
C GLY A 75 -6.88 -5.33 -4.47
N LEU A 76 -6.09 -4.54 -5.21
CA LEU A 76 -5.42 -3.35 -4.69
C LEU A 76 -5.44 -2.22 -5.72
N VAL A 77 -6.55 -1.48 -5.78
CA VAL A 77 -6.71 -0.34 -6.69
C VAL A 77 -6.29 0.96 -6.00
N ARG A 78 -5.73 1.89 -6.79
CA ARG A 78 -5.39 3.25 -6.35
C ARG A 78 -6.65 4.03 -6.00
N TYR A 79 -6.63 4.73 -4.86
CA TYR A 79 -7.75 5.61 -4.52
C TYR A 79 -7.76 6.87 -5.39
N SER A 80 -8.96 7.44 -5.59
CA SER A 80 -9.09 8.72 -6.26
C SER A 80 -8.26 9.80 -5.54
N GLY A 81 -7.41 10.50 -6.29
CA GLY A 81 -6.51 11.53 -5.76
C GLY A 81 -5.32 11.02 -4.93
N GLN A 82 -5.05 9.71 -4.90
CA GLN A 82 -3.90 9.18 -4.17
C GLN A 82 -2.58 9.45 -4.90
N SER A 83 -1.56 9.92 -4.17
CA SER A 83 -0.21 10.12 -4.71
C SER A 83 0.53 8.81 -4.98
N ASP A 84 1.48 8.85 -5.92
CA ASP A 84 2.33 7.69 -6.26
C ASP A 84 3.08 7.15 -5.05
N ASP A 85 3.63 8.01 -4.19
CA ASP A 85 4.38 7.57 -3.01
C ASP A 85 3.49 6.84 -1.98
N SER A 86 2.29 7.39 -1.74
CA SER A 86 1.31 6.76 -0.85
C SER A 86 0.86 5.40 -1.40
N TYR A 87 0.61 5.31 -2.70
CA TYR A 87 0.18 4.08 -3.34
C TYR A 87 1.29 3.03 -3.40
N ARG A 88 2.52 3.44 -3.73
CA ARG A 88 3.71 2.58 -3.71
C ARG A 88 3.93 1.98 -2.33
N ASN A 89 3.78 2.75 -1.26
CA ASN A 89 3.88 2.23 0.10
C ASN A 89 2.83 1.16 0.37
N ARG A 90 1.58 1.35 -0.07
CA ARG A 90 0.53 0.32 0.04
C ARG A 90 0.88 -0.95 -0.73
N ILE A 91 1.41 -0.82 -1.96
CA ILE A 91 1.85 -1.97 -2.77
C ILE A 91 2.91 -2.76 -2.01
N VAL A 92 3.99 -2.08 -1.58
CA VAL A 92 5.12 -2.73 -0.88
C VAL A 92 4.66 -3.40 0.41
N ILE A 93 3.83 -2.73 1.21
CA ILE A 93 3.26 -3.31 2.44
C ILE A 93 2.49 -4.58 2.13
N ASN A 94 1.65 -4.59 1.09
CA ASN A 94 0.82 -5.75 0.77
C ASN A 94 1.59 -6.91 0.14
N ILE A 95 2.70 -6.65 -0.58
CA ILE A 95 3.58 -7.70 -1.12
C ILE A 95 4.24 -8.48 0.02
N PHE A 96 4.73 -7.78 1.04
CA PHE A 96 5.45 -8.38 2.16
C PHE A 96 4.58 -8.59 3.41
N ARG A 97 3.26 -8.44 3.29
CA ARG A 97 2.35 -8.66 4.41
C ARG A 97 2.28 -10.15 4.71
N GLU A 98 2.54 -10.50 5.96
CA GLU A 98 2.38 -11.86 6.46
C GLU A 98 0.91 -12.31 6.37
N ARG A 99 0.69 -13.53 5.89
CA ARG A 99 -0.62 -14.17 5.71
C ARG A 99 -0.55 -15.61 6.21
N ALA A 100 -1.71 -16.24 6.42
CA ALA A 100 -1.82 -17.63 6.89
C ALA A 100 -1.16 -17.89 8.26
N THR A 101 -1.03 -16.86 9.09
CA THR A 101 -0.61 -16.97 10.49
C THR A 101 -1.55 -16.18 11.38
N ARG A 102 -1.59 -16.54 12.67
CA ARG A 102 -2.35 -15.80 13.68
C ARG A 102 -1.94 -14.33 13.70
N TYR A 103 -0.64 -14.06 13.66
CA TYR A 103 -0.12 -12.69 13.69
C TYR A 103 -0.50 -11.93 12.42
N GLY A 104 -0.41 -12.56 11.24
CA GLY A 104 -0.85 -11.97 9.98
C GLY A 104 -2.33 -11.57 10.01
N MET A 105 -3.21 -12.45 10.50
CA MET A 105 -4.64 -12.16 10.65
C MET A 105 -4.90 -11.05 11.67
N GLN A 106 -4.27 -11.12 12.85
CA GLN A 106 -4.39 -10.09 13.88
C GLN A 106 -3.96 -8.72 13.35
N LYS A 107 -2.80 -8.66 12.69
CA LYS A 107 -2.27 -7.41 12.12
C LYS A 107 -3.17 -6.88 11.01
N MET A 108 -3.66 -7.73 10.11
CA MET A 108 -4.54 -7.33 9.02
C MET A 108 -5.84 -6.71 9.56
N LEU A 109 -6.49 -7.38 10.52
CA LEU A 109 -7.72 -6.87 11.13
C LEU A 109 -7.49 -5.61 11.96
N THR A 110 -6.33 -5.48 12.62
CA THR A 110 -5.94 -4.27 13.35
C THR A 110 -5.68 -3.11 12.39
N ASP A 111 -4.95 -3.34 11.30
CA ASP A 111 -4.67 -2.32 10.28
C ASP A 111 -5.96 -1.86 9.59
N LEU A 112 -6.93 -2.77 9.40
CA LEU A 112 -8.22 -2.48 8.79
C LEU A 112 -9.13 -1.70 9.75
N THR A 113 -9.27 -2.14 11.00
CA THR A 113 -10.31 -1.66 11.93
C THR A 113 -9.78 -0.70 13.00
N GLY A 114 -8.47 -0.60 13.17
CA GLY A 114 -7.83 0.08 14.30
C GLY A 114 -7.93 -0.70 15.62
N ARG A 115 -8.51 -1.91 15.62
CA ARG A 115 -8.74 -2.72 16.83
C ARG A 115 -8.23 -4.14 16.66
N ALA A 116 -7.49 -4.60 17.66
CA ALA A 116 -6.99 -5.97 17.67
C ALA A 116 -8.16 -6.96 17.86
N PRO A 117 -8.30 -7.97 16.97
CA PRO A 117 -9.31 -9.02 17.14
C PRO A 117 -8.94 -9.96 18.30
N LEU A 118 -9.95 -10.62 18.86
CA LEU A 118 -9.73 -11.76 19.76
C LEU A 118 -9.69 -13.04 18.92
N ILE A 119 -8.56 -13.73 18.90
CA ILE A 119 -8.37 -15.00 18.18
C ILE A 119 -8.12 -16.11 19.21
N VAL A 120 -8.89 -17.19 19.13
CA VAL A 120 -8.78 -18.36 20.01
C VAL A 120 -8.64 -19.63 19.19
N GLU A 121 -7.56 -20.37 19.45
CA GLU A 121 -7.26 -21.66 18.84
C GLU A 121 -7.48 -22.77 19.89
N PRO A 122 -8.46 -23.69 19.71
CA PRO A 122 -8.79 -24.71 20.71
C PRO A 122 -7.65 -25.67 21.07
N ALA A 123 -6.68 -25.82 20.15
CA ALA A 123 -5.50 -26.66 20.35
C ALA A 123 -4.33 -25.92 21.04
N ARG A 124 -4.45 -24.60 21.26
CA ARG A 124 -3.40 -23.77 21.86
C ARG A 124 -3.68 -23.57 23.35
N PRO A 125 -2.87 -24.15 24.27
CA PRO A 125 -3.08 -24.05 25.72
C PRO A 125 -3.08 -22.62 26.27
N ALA A 126 -2.43 -21.67 25.58
CA ALA A 126 -2.42 -20.27 26.01
C ALA A 126 -3.74 -19.52 25.75
N ASP A 127 -4.57 -19.99 24.81
CA ASP A 127 -5.86 -19.37 24.50
C ASP A 127 -7.02 -19.98 25.30
N VAL A 128 -6.79 -21.16 25.85
CA VAL A 128 -7.80 -21.99 26.52
C VAL A 128 -7.39 -22.24 27.96
N GLY A 129 -8.34 -22.61 28.81
CA GLY A 129 -8.03 -22.96 30.19
C GLY A 129 -7.10 -24.16 30.26
N CYS A 130 -5.93 -24.01 30.89
CA CYS A 130 -5.02 -25.10 31.21
C CYS A 130 -4.28 -24.85 32.53
N LEU A 131 -3.88 -25.94 33.20
CA LEU A 131 -3.09 -25.86 34.43
C LEU A 131 -1.73 -25.20 34.14
N GLY A 132 -1.38 -24.17 34.91
CA GLY A 132 -0.12 -23.43 34.77
C GLY A 132 -0.16 -22.20 33.86
N VAL A 133 -1.27 -21.89 33.18
CA VAL A 133 -1.46 -20.63 32.43
C VAL A 133 -2.71 -19.90 32.93
N THR A 134 -3.89 -20.48 32.70
CA THR A 134 -5.17 -19.95 33.15
C THR A 134 -6.06 -21.14 33.52
N ALA A 135 -6.31 -21.37 34.81
CA ALA A 135 -7.02 -22.56 35.27
C ALA A 135 -8.34 -22.19 35.95
N ALA A 136 -9.45 -22.18 35.21
CA ALA A 136 -10.81 -22.26 35.76
C ALA A 136 -11.88 -22.37 34.65
N LEU A 137 -12.81 -23.31 34.81
CA LEU A 137 -14.07 -23.30 34.07
C LEU A 137 -14.85 -22.02 34.42
N GLY A 138 -15.25 -21.23 33.43
CA GLY A 138 -15.96 -19.95 33.62
C GLY A 138 -15.09 -18.69 33.55
N VAL A 139 -13.76 -18.83 33.46
CA VAL A 139 -12.82 -17.70 33.29
C VAL A 139 -12.13 -17.72 31.92
N ALA A 140 -11.95 -18.91 31.33
CA ALA A 140 -11.34 -19.11 30.02
C ALA A 140 -12.18 -20.03 29.13
N MET A 141 -11.96 -19.94 27.82
CA MET A 141 -12.55 -20.88 26.85
C MET A 141 -12.00 -22.30 27.05
N VAL A 142 -12.80 -23.31 26.73
CA VAL A 142 -12.41 -24.73 26.85
C VAL A 142 -11.76 -25.18 25.54
N GLY A 143 -10.56 -25.78 25.63
CA GLY A 143 -9.85 -26.32 24.48
C GLY A 143 -10.31 -27.71 24.08
N SER A 144 -9.99 -28.10 22.86
CA SER A 144 -10.29 -29.43 22.32
C SER A 144 -9.32 -29.81 21.21
N TYR A 145 -8.71 -30.99 21.32
CA TYR A 145 -7.92 -31.60 20.24
C TYR A 145 -8.79 -32.37 19.23
N VAL A 146 -10.06 -32.60 19.55
CA VAL A 146 -11.03 -33.29 18.67
C VAL A 146 -11.50 -32.37 17.53
N SER A 147 -11.24 -31.07 17.65
CA SER A 147 -11.54 -30.06 16.62
C SER A 147 -10.25 -29.49 16.01
N PRO A 148 -9.46 -30.30 15.27
CA PRO A 148 -8.21 -29.85 14.66
C PRO A 148 -8.49 -28.84 13.53
N TYR A 149 -7.51 -27.98 13.26
CA TYR A 149 -7.57 -26.98 12.17
C TYR A 149 -8.72 -25.98 12.30
N GLN A 150 -9.11 -25.63 13.52
CA GLN A 150 -10.16 -24.63 13.78
C GLN A 150 -9.63 -23.43 14.57
N ALA A 151 -10.18 -22.26 14.28
CA ALA A 151 -9.96 -21.05 15.06
C ALA A 151 -11.27 -20.26 15.21
N PHE A 152 -11.43 -19.57 16.33
CA PHE A 152 -12.55 -18.69 16.62
C PHE A 152 -12.06 -17.24 16.67
N VAL A 153 -12.62 -16.39 15.84
CA VAL A 153 -12.21 -14.99 15.68
C VAL A 153 -13.37 -14.07 16.05
N THR A 154 -13.16 -13.22 17.04
CA THR A 154 -14.03 -12.05 17.26
C THR A 154 -13.35 -10.84 16.65
N ALA A 155 -13.89 -10.38 15.52
CA ALA A 155 -13.46 -9.16 14.86
C ALA A 155 -14.31 -7.97 15.33
N TYR A 156 -13.71 -6.79 15.38
CA TYR A 156 -14.37 -5.59 15.85
C TYR A 156 -14.59 -4.61 14.72
N ARG A 157 -15.74 -3.94 14.71
CA ARG A 157 -15.95 -2.77 13.84
C ARG A 157 -15.02 -1.64 14.27
N PRO A 158 -14.58 -0.78 13.34
CA PRO A 158 -13.81 0.39 13.69
C PRO A 158 -14.54 1.22 14.74
N GLN A 159 -13.81 1.68 15.75
CA GLN A 159 -14.35 2.71 16.63
C GLN A 159 -14.51 3.97 15.79
N SER A 160 -15.76 4.37 15.54
CA SER A 160 -16.01 5.71 15.03
C SER A 160 -15.54 6.68 16.11
N ASN A 161 -14.45 7.39 15.85
CA ASN A 161 -14.25 8.66 16.52
C ASN A 161 -15.36 9.57 16.00
N GLY A 162 -16.50 9.54 16.67
CA GLY A 162 -17.52 10.55 16.48
C GLY A 162 -16.90 11.94 16.70
N ALA A 163 -17.61 12.98 16.26
CA ALA A 163 -17.15 14.37 16.36
C ALA A 163 -16.92 14.86 17.82
N ALA A 164 -17.10 14.01 18.83
CA ALA A 164 -17.01 14.33 20.26
C ALA A 164 -15.64 14.84 20.72
N ASN A 165 -14.55 14.47 20.04
CA ASN A 165 -13.18 14.93 20.38
C ASN A 165 -12.70 16.10 19.51
N TRP A 166 -13.58 16.77 18.77
CA TRP A 166 -13.21 17.93 17.97
C TRP A 166 -13.13 19.19 18.84
N PRO A 167 -12.03 19.97 18.75
CA PRO A 167 -11.95 21.27 19.40
C PRO A 167 -13.15 22.14 19.00
N GLY A 168 -13.94 22.59 19.99
CA GLY A 168 -15.12 23.44 19.77
C GLY A 168 -16.49 22.73 19.80
N ILE A 169 -16.56 21.40 19.63
CA ILE A 169 -17.84 20.64 19.71
C ILE A 169 -18.28 20.42 21.17
N ASN A 170 -17.37 20.03 22.06
CA ASN A 170 -17.69 19.87 23.50
C ASN A 170 -18.10 21.20 24.16
N THR A 171 -17.52 22.31 23.71
CA THR A 171 -17.76 23.64 24.30
C THR A 171 -18.87 24.44 23.62
N ASN A 172 -19.52 23.91 22.57
CA ASN A 172 -20.44 24.65 21.70
C ASN A 172 -19.88 26.00 21.21
N ALA A 173 -18.55 26.14 21.11
CA ALA A 173 -17.87 27.40 20.81
C ALA A 173 -17.86 27.72 19.30
N PHE A 174 -18.85 27.21 18.55
CA PHE A 174 -19.11 27.67 17.20
C PHE A 174 -20.01 28.89 17.32
N GLY A 175 -19.40 30.08 17.27
CA GLY A 175 -20.13 31.32 17.03
C GLY A 175 -20.89 31.19 15.71
N MET A 176 -22.17 30.83 15.80
CA MET A 176 -22.97 30.48 14.63
C MET A 176 -23.27 31.72 13.79
N ALA A 177 -22.72 31.74 12.57
CA ALA A 177 -23.34 32.40 11.43
C ALA A 177 -23.09 31.69 10.08
N LEU A 178 -22.29 30.62 10.02
CA LEU A 178 -22.03 29.91 8.77
C LEU A 178 -22.06 28.40 9.00
N SER A 179 -22.72 27.72 8.07
CA SER A 179 -22.95 26.27 8.00
C SER A 179 -21.87 25.45 8.68
N SER A 180 -22.25 24.72 9.74
CA SER A 180 -21.47 23.60 10.27
C SER A 180 -21.17 22.66 9.10
N GLY A 181 -19.95 22.71 8.59
CA GLY A 181 -19.48 21.81 7.54
C GLY A 181 -19.47 20.40 8.10
N LEU A 182 -20.58 19.69 7.92
CA LEU A 182 -20.63 18.24 8.00
C LEU A 182 -19.63 17.74 6.95
N LEU A 183 -18.40 17.47 7.38
CA LEU A 183 -17.54 16.62 6.58
C LEU A 183 -18.31 15.31 6.40
N PRO A 184 -18.56 14.87 5.15
CA PRO A 184 -19.23 13.59 4.95
C PRO A 184 -18.43 12.51 5.68
N SER A 185 -19.12 11.54 6.28
CA SER A 185 -18.51 10.43 7.04
C SER A 185 -17.38 9.71 6.27
N THR A 186 -17.38 9.80 4.94
CA THR A 186 -16.31 9.37 4.02
C THR A 186 -14.95 10.05 4.25
N LYS A 187 -14.90 11.16 4.99
CA LYS A 187 -13.68 11.90 5.37
C LYS A 187 -13.20 11.60 6.80
N LEU A 188 -13.95 10.86 7.61
CA LEU A 188 -13.62 10.59 9.02
C LEU A 188 -12.89 9.24 9.23
N SER A 189 -13.08 8.29 8.32
CA SER A 189 -12.30 7.06 8.15
C SER A 189 -12.92 6.30 6.98
N PRO A 190 -12.18 5.51 6.19
CA PRO A 190 -12.82 4.64 5.21
C PRO A 190 -13.87 3.78 5.92
N THR A 191 -15.09 3.74 5.39
CA THR A 191 -16.17 2.90 5.92
C THR A 191 -15.76 1.44 5.74
N VAL A 192 -15.17 0.83 6.77
CA VAL A 192 -14.92 -0.61 6.79
C VAL A 192 -16.25 -1.29 7.01
N SER A 193 -16.71 -2.02 5.99
CA SER A 193 -17.92 -2.82 6.07
C SER A 193 -17.65 -4.17 6.73
N ASP A 194 -18.71 -4.83 7.19
CA ASP A 194 -18.61 -6.21 7.68
C ASP A 194 -18.09 -7.15 6.59
N ALA A 195 -18.40 -6.87 5.32
CA ALA A 195 -17.89 -7.62 4.17
C ALA A 195 -16.36 -7.48 4.03
N ASP A 196 -15.81 -6.29 4.30
CA ASP A 196 -14.35 -6.07 4.30
C ASP A 196 -13.66 -6.87 5.40
N ILE A 197 -14.28 -6.97 6.58
CA ILE A 197 -13.79 -7.78 7.70
C ILE A 197 -13.83 -9.28 7.38
N ILE A 198 -14.87 -9.74 6.69
CA ILE A 198 -14.96 -11.15 6.27
C ILE A 198 -13.91 -11.44 5.20
N ALA A 199 -13.79 -10.57 4.19
CA ALA A 199 -12.77 -10.70 3.14
C ALA A 199 -11.35 -10.67 3.72
N ALA A 200 -11.13 -9.87 4.76
CA ALA A 200 -9.89 -9.82 5.54
C ALA A 200 -9.52 -11.16 6.19
N ILE A 201 -10.50 -11.77 6.87
CA ILE A 201 -10.34 -13.07 7.53
C ILE A 201 -10.02 -14.14 6.48
N GLU A 202 -10.80 -14.19 5.39
CA GLU A 202 -10.58 -15.17 4.31
C GLU A 202 -9.22 -14.99 3.63
N ALA A 203 -8.80 -13.75 3.37
CA ALA A 203 -7.52 -13.45 2.72
C ALA A 203 -6.31 -13.76 3.61
N THR A 204 -6.50 -13.99 4.91
CA THR A 204 -5.44 -14.33 5.87
C THR A 204 -5.58 -15.72 6.46
N ARG A 205 -6.66 -16.47 6.18
CA ARG A 205 -6.83 -17.82 6.73
C ARG A 205 -5.82 -18.79 6.11
N PRO A 206 -5.23 -19.69 6.92
CA PRO A 206 -4.48 -20.81 6.38
C PRO A 206 -5.37 -21.74 5.54
N ALA A 207 -4.79 -22.34 4.50
CA ALA A 207 -5.49 -23.36 3.72
C ALA A 207 -5.95 -24.53 4.62
N ALA A 208 -7.08 -25.14 4.28
CA ALA A 208 -7.66 -26.28 5.00
C ALA A 208 -7.97 -26.05 6.49
N THR A 209 -8.14 -24.79 6.93
CA THR A 209 -8.59 -24.46 8.29
C THR A 209 -10.00 -23.89 8.31
N ALA A 210 -10.81 -24.25 9.31
CA ALA A 210 -12.12 -23.63 9.54
C ALA A 210 -11.97 -22.45 10.50
N VAL A 211 -12.21 -21.23 10.01
CA VAL A 211 -12.19 -20.02 10.82
C VAL A 211 -13.62 -19.58 11.07
N TRP A 212 -14.09 -19.77 12.30
CA TRP A 212 -15.37 -19.26 12.76
C TRP A 212 -15.21 -17.81 13.15
N TYR A 213 -16.14 -16.95 12.75
CA TYR A 213 -16.06 -15.53 13.07
C TYR A 213 -17.35 -14.99 13.68
N ARG A 214 -17.17 -13.98 14.53
CA ARG A 214 -18.22 -13.10 15.05
C ARG A 214 -17.74 -11.67 14.87
N ILE A 215 -18.61 -10.81 14.36
CA ILE A 215 -18.35 -9.36 14.27
C ILE A 215 -19.05 -8.67 15.44
N SER A 216 -18.31 -7.84 16.17
CA SER A 216 -18.78 -7.11 17.34
C SER A 216 -18.39 -5.63 17.29
N ASN A 217 -18.92 -4.86 18.25
CA ASN A 217 -18.64 -3.43 18.41
C ASN A 217 -17.59 -3.16 19.50
#